data_AF-A0A6N8JFM4-F1
#
_entry.id   AF-A0A6N8JFM4-F1
#
_cell.length_a   1.000
_cell.length_b   1.000
_cell.length_c   1.000
_cell.angle_alpha   90.00
_cell.angle_beta   90.00
_cell.angle_gamma   90.00
#
_symmetry.space_group_name_H-M   'P 1'
#
loop_
_entity.id
_entity.type
_entity.pdbx_description
1 polymer ?
#
loop_
_entity_poly.entity_id
_entity_poly.type
_entity_poly.pdbx_seq_one_letter_code
_entity_poly.pdbx_strand_id
1 'polypeptide(L)'
;MIYKYAILRGIFGVAIFIDVEEIINPEIIEGDLQIIEGIYLRINGSLPFLSQRDIEKYIKRSILELSEVINQRLHGSPVCFYIKSVETNPVHFQEEGLYCAMRGWLAQNYDLKLEPVGVEYSKEEKRFIFDI
;
A
#
# COMPACT_ATOMS: atom_id res chain seq x y z
N MET A 1 4.79 9.38 7.02
CA MET A 1 3.45 9.58 7.62
C MET A 1 2.87 8.20 7.81
N ILE A 2 2.39 7.87 9.01
CA ILE A 2 1.79 6.55 9.27
C ILE A 2 0.31 6.57 8.89
N TYR A 3 -0.06 5.77 7.90
CA TYR A 3 -1.45 5.49 7.57
C TYR A 3 -1.92 4.20 8.25
N LYS A 4 -3.16 4.21 8.76
CA LYS A 4 -3.75 3.13 9.53
C LYS A 4 -4.95 2.58 8.79
N TYR A 5 -4.85 1.34 8.34
CA TYR A 5 -5.98 0.58 7.83
C TYR A 5 -6.40 -0.44 8.88
N ALA A 6 -7.68 -0.44 9.27
CA ALA A 6 -8.21 -1.42 10.20
C ALA A 6 -9.66 -1.77 9.87
N ILE A 7 -9.99 -3.05 9.97
CA ILE A 7 -11.34 -3.60 9.86
C ILE A 7 -11.58 -4.60 10.98
N LEU A 8 -12.80 -4.65 11.50
CA LEU A 8 -13.19 -5.57 12.57
C LEU A 8 -14.62 -6.05 12.34
N ARG A 9 -14.82 -7.37 12.41
CA ARG A 9 -16.14 -8.02 12.41
C ARG A 9 -16.15 -9.11 13.49
N GLY A 10 -16.86 -8.83 14.58
CA GLY A 10 -16.86 -9.71 15.76
C GLY A 10 -15.47 -9.76 16.38
N ILE A 11 -14.87 -10.96 16.45
CA ILE A 11 -13.52 -11.17 17.00
C ILE A 11 -12.42 -11.22 15.92
N PHE A 12 -12.78 -11.14 14.63
CA PHE A 12 -11.84 -11.17 13.52
C PHE A 12 -11.57 -9.76 13.03
N GLY A 13 -10.30 -9.36 12.94
CA GLY A 13 -9.93 -8.05 12.44
C GLY A 13 -8.56 -8.04 11.79
N VAL A 14 -8.41 -7.23 10.74
CA VAL A 14 -7.15 -6.97 10.05
C VAL A 14 -6.74 -5.55 10.39
N ALA A 15 -5.48 -5.34 10.77
CA ALA A 15 -4.95 -4.02 11.06
C ALA A 15 -3.54 -3.91 10.48
N ILE A 16 -3.35 -2.92 9.60
CA ILE A 16 -2.08 -2.65 8.91
C ILE A 16 -1.75 -1.17 9.05
N PHE A 17 -0.53 -0.91 9.48
CA PHE A 17 0.01 0.41 9.69
C PHE A 17 1.21 0.53 8.77
N ILE A 18 1.14 1.46 7.82
CA ILE A 18 2.22 1.68 6.85
C ILE A 18 2.80 3.07 7.06
N ASP A 19 4.12 3.14 7.31
CA ASP A 19 4.84 4.41 7.31
C ASP A 19 5.52 4.61 5.97
N VAL A 20 4.99 5.57 5.20
CA VAL A 20 5.52 5.91 3.88
C VAL A 20 5.98 7.36 3.87
N GLU A 21 7.08 7.60 3.18
CA GLU A 21 7.63 8.90 2.84
C GLU A 21 7.63 9.07 1.31
N GLU A 22 7.21 10.25 0.86
CA GLU A 22 7.35 10.66 -0.53
C GLU A 22 8.68 11.39 -0.72
N ILE A 23 9.48 10.93 -1.67
CA ILE A 23 10.75 11.55 -2.04
C ILE A 23 10.63 12.02 -3.48
N ILE A 24 10.50 13.34 -3.67
CA ILE A 24 10.45 13.98 -5.00
C ILE A 24 11.88 14.18 -5.51
N ASN A 25 12.10 13.91 -6.80
CA ASN A 25 13.41 13.89 -7.45
C ASN A 25 14.43 13.00 -6.70
N PRO A 26 14.09 11.71 -6.46
CA PRO A 26 14.94 10.81 -5.70
C PRO A 26 16.22 10.45 -6.47
N GLU A 27 17.30 10.23 -5.74
CA GLU A 27 18.41 9.42 -6.25
C GLU A 27 17.97 7.94 -6.22
N ILE A 28 17.93 7.31 -7.39
CA ILE A 28 17.53 5.90 -7.55
C ILE A 28 18.71 5.02 -7.16
N ILE A 29 18.48 4.09 -6.23
CA ILE A 29 19.51 3.20 -5.70
C ILE A 29 19.23 1.74 -6.06
N GLU A 30 20.25 0.89 -5.89
CA GLU A 30 20.11 -0.55 -6.05
C GLU A 30 19.05 -1.09 -5.06
N GLY A 31 18.05 -1.81 -5.58
CA GLY A 31 16.92 -2.33 -4.82
C GLY A 31 15.63 -1.53 -4.94
N ASP A 32 15.64 -0.32 -5.53
CA ASP A 32 14.42 0.40 -5.86
C ASP A 32 13.61 -0.35 -6.93
N LEU A 33 12.32 -0.56 -6.65
CA LEU A 33 11.40 -1.23 -7.56
C LEU A 33 10.74 -0.19 -8.47
N GLN A 34 10.93 -0.32 -9.77
CA GLN A 34 10.20 0.51 -10.73
C GLN A 34 8.73 0.08 -10.81
N ILE A 35 7.83 1.02 -10.58
CA ILE A 35 6.39 0.83 -10.74
C ILE A 35 6.01 1.11 -12.20
N ILE A 36 6.32 2.33 -12.64
CA ILE A 36 6.23 2.83 -14.02
C ILE A 36 7.36 3.86 -14.22
N GLU A 37 7.57 4.35 -15.43
CA GLU A 37 8.51 5.45 -15.70
C GLU A 37 8.22 6.65 -14.77
N GLY A 38 9.27 7.11 -14.07
CA GLY A 38 9.19 8.22 -13.11
C GLY A 38 8.64 7.87 -11.72
N ILE A 39 8.10 6.67 -11.48
CA ILE A 39 7.53 6.28 -10.18
C ILE A 39 8.21 5.01 -9.65
N TYR A 40 8.79 5.14 -8.46
CA TYR A 40 9.58 4.09 -7.82
C TYR A 40 9.05 3.75 -6.42
N LEU A 41 9.37 2.55 -5.95
CA LEU A 41 9.05 2.05 -4.63
C LEU A 41 10.34 1.58 -3.95
N ARG A 42 10.64 2.15 -2.79
CA ARG A 42 11.74 1.72 -1.92
C ARG A 42 11.17 1.09 -0.67
N ILE A 43 11.78 0.00 -0.21
CA ILE A 43 11.36 -0.69 1.01
C ILE A 43 12.56 -0.79 1.94
N ASN A 44 12.38 -0.34 3.18
CA ASN A 44 13.41 -0.38 4.20
C ASN A 44 13.62 -1.82 4.69
N GLY A 45 14.60 -2.53 4.12
CA GLY A 45 14.94 -3.89 4.49
C GLY A 45 13.90 -4.93 4.07
N SER A 46 14.03 -6.15 4.58
CA SER A 46 13.03 -7.19 4.37
C SER A 46 11.85 -7.00 5.32
N LEU A 47 10.63 -6.96 4.77
CA LEU A 47 9.41 -7.15 5.54
C LEU A 47 9.21 -8.67 5.65
N PRO A 48 9.59 -9.33 6.75
CA PRO A 48 9.82 -10.78 6.78
C PRO A 48 8.57 -11.62 6.53
N PHE A 49 7.39 -11.02 6.66
CA PHE A 49 6.08 -11.63 6.40
C PHE A 49 5.53 -11.32 5.00
N LEU A 50 6.22 -10.53 4.18
CA LEU A 50 5.80 -10.18 2.82
C LEU A 50 6.71 -10.84 1.80
N SER A 51 6.10 -11.60 0.88
CA SER A 51 6.81 -12.05 -0.30
C SER A 51 6.92 -10.92 -1.33
N GLN A 52 7.88 -11.02 -2.24
CA GLN A 52 7.95 -10.13 -3.40
C GLN A 52 6.64 -10.12 -4.20
N ARG A 53 5.95 -11.27 -4.28
CA ARG A 53 4.66 -11.40 -4.95
C ARG A 53 3.58 -10.55 -4.27
N ASP A 54 3.57 -10.45 -2.95
CA ASP A 54 2.58 -9.63 -2.21
C ASP A 54 2.83 -8.14 -2.43
N ILE A 55 4.10 -7.73 -2.45
CA ILE A 55 4.50 -6.36 -2.78
C ILE A 55 4.03 -6.01 -4.20
N GLU A 56 4.29 -6.88 -5.17
CA GLU A 56 3.87 -6.67 -6.56
C GLU A 56 2.34 -6.63 -6.70
N LYS A 57 1.63 -7.56 -6.05
CA LYS A 57 0.18 -7.71 -6.20
C LYS A 57 -0.62 -6.61 -5.52
N TYR A 58 -0.17 -6.11 -4.36
CA TYR A 58 -0.97 -5.22 -3.53
C TYR A 58 -0.42 -3.80 -3.47
N ILE A 59 0.88 -3.64 -3.17
CA ILE A 59 1.49 -2.32 -3.02
C ILE A 59 1.70 -1.69 -4.39
N LYS A 60 2.43 -2.38 -5.28
CA LYS A 60 2.71 -1.87 -6.63
C LYS A 60 1.42 -1.62 -7.42
N ARG A 61 0.44 -2.53 -7.33
CA ARG A 61 -0.88 -2.35 -7.94
C ARG A 61 -1.57 -1.07 -7.47
N SER A 62 -1.61 -0.80 -6.16
CA SER A 62 -2.27 0.41 -5.62
C SER A 62 -1.63 1.71 -6.10
N ILE A 63 -0.30 1.74 -6.26
CA ILE A 63 0.43 2.89 -6.80
C ILE A 63 0.16 3.03 -8.30
N LEU A 64 0.21 1.92 -9.04
CA LEU A 64 0.01 1.91 -10.48
C LEU A 64 -1.38 2.44 -10.87
N GLU A 65 -2.42 2.03 -10.15
CA GLU A 65 -3.81 2.49 -10.38
C GLU A 65 -3.99 4.01 -10.16
N LEU A 66 -3.11 4.64 -9.39
CA LEU A 66 -3.14 6.09 -9.11
C LEU A 66 -2.01 6.85 -9.82
N SER A 67 -1.23 6.18 -10.67
CA SER A 67 -0.02 6.73 -11.30
C SER A 67 -0.28 7.98 -12.15
N GLU A 68 -1.39 8.02 -12.89
CA GLU A 68 -1.76 9.20 -13.70
C GLU A 68 -1.99 10.43 -12.82
N VAL A 69 -2.71 10.26 -11.70
CA VAL A 69 -3.02 11.33 -10.76
C VAL A 69 -1.74 11.83 -10.07
N ILE A 70 -0.87 10.90 -9.66
CA ILE A 70 0.44 11.19 -9.08
C ILE A 70 1.27 12.03 -10.07
N ASN A 71 1.37 11.57 -11.33
CA ASN A 71 2.13 12.27 -12.37
C ASN A 71 1.59 13.68 -12.65
N GLN A 72 0.27 13.84 -12.69
CA GLN A 72 -0.36 15.16 -12.86
C GLN A 72 -0.03 16.10 -11.70
N ARG A 73 -0.11 15.60 -10.45
CA ARG A 73 0.16 16.39 -9.24
C ARG A 73 1.63 16.81 -9.12
N LEU A 74 2.54 15.95 -9.56
CA LEU A 74 3.99 16.20 -9.50
C LEU A 74 4.55 16.84 -10.77
N HIS A 75 3.70 17.17 -11.75
CA HIS A 75 4.09 17.72 -13.04
C HIS A 75 5.16 16.87 -13.76
N GLY A 76 5.06 15.54 -13.64
CA GLY A 76 6.02 14.58 -14.20
C GLY A 76 7.36 14.50 -13.48
N SER A 77 7.53 15.16 -12.34
CA SER A 77 8.73 15.01 -11.52
C SER A 77 8.85 13.57 -11.02
N PRO A 78 10.04 12.93 -11.15
CA PRO A 78 10.22 11.59 -10.62
C PRO A 78 9.96 11.52 -9.12
N VAL A 79 9.38 10.42 -8.65
CA VAL A 79 9.03 10.19 -7.25
C VAL A 79 9.37 8.78 -6.79
N CYS A 80 9.83 8.66 -5.56
CA CYS A 80 9.98 7.39 -4.88
C CYS A 80 9.12 7.37 -3.62
N PHE A 81 8.27 6.35 -3.50
CA PHE A 81 7.56 6.06 -2.26
C PHE A 81 8.43 5.15 -1.41
N TYR A 82 8.93 5.67 -0.30
CA TYR A 82 9.79 4.93 0.62
C TYR A 82 8.96 4.37 1.79
N ILE A 83 8.73 3.06 1.79
CA ILE A 83 8.11 2.34 2.89
C ILE A 83 9.16 2.13 3.97
N LYS A 84 9.05 2.90 5.06
CA LYS A 84 9.96 2.85 6.21
C LYS A 84 9.65 1.65 7.12
N SER A 85 8.38 1.33 7.28
CA SER A 85 7.92 0.18 8.06
C SER A 85 6.50 -0.23 7.68
N VAL A 86 6.19 -1.50 7.95
CA VAL A 86 4.83 -2.05 7.97
C VAL A 86 4.64 -2.78 9.28
N GLU A 87 3.66 -2.36 10.07
CA GLU A 87 3.28 -3.03 11.31
C GLU A 87 1.91 -3.67 11.16
N THR A 88 1.78 -4.91 11.62
CA THR A 88 0.55 -5.70 11.57
C THR A 88 0.55 -6.74 12.69
N ASN A 89 -0.60 -7.31 12.99
CA ASN A 89 -0.67 -8.54 13.80
C ASN A 89 -0.52 -9.76 12.86
N PRO A 90 0.58 -10.53 12.94
CA PRO A 90 0.80 -11.66 12.04
C PRO A 90 -0.30 -12.73 12.09
N VAL A 91 -0.97 -12.91 13.23
CA VAL A 91 -2.04 -13.91 13.41
C VAL A 91 -3.30 -13.56 12.63
N HIS A 92 -3.52 -12.28 12.35
CA HIS A 92 -4.68 -11.78 11.64
C HIS A 92 -4.30 -11.00 10.38
N PHE A 93 -3.10 -11.24 9.86
CA PHE A 93 -2.62 -10.59 8.66
C PHE A 93 -3.35 -11.15 7.44
N GLN A 94 -3.76 -10.25 6.55
CA GLN A 94 -4.26 -10.56 5.22
C GLN A 94 -3.61 -9.58 4.24
N GLU A 95 -2.99 -10.10 3.18
CA GLU A 95 -2.16 -9.31 2.29
C GLU A 95 -2.96 -8.25 1.53
N GLU A 96 -4.25 -8.50 1.26
CA GLU A 96 -5.15 -7.53 0.63
C GLU A 96 -5.27 -6.22 1.41
N GLY A 97 -5.06 -6.26 2.73
CA GLY A 97 -5.04 -5.06 3.55
C GLY A 97 -3.87 -4.12 3.21
N LEU A 98 -2.77 -4.61 2.61
CA LEU A 98 -1.67 -3.77 2.14
C LEU A 98 -2.13 -2.86 1.00
N TYR A 99 -2.93 -3.40 0.08
CA TYR A 99 -3.52 -2.61 -1.00
C TYR A 99 -4.37 -1.48 -0.42
N CYS A 100 -5.22 -1.81 0.56
CA CYS A 100 -6.07 -0.82 1.22
C CYS A 100 -5.26 0.23 2.00
N ALA A 101 -4.20 -0.19 2.69
CA ALA A 101 -3.34 0.72 3.45
C ALA A 101 -2.56 1.66 2.53
N MET A 102 -1.93 1.16 1.47
CA MET A 102 -1.18 1.98 0.51
C MET A 102 -2.10 2.88 -0.30
N ARG A 103 -3.23 2.38 -0.80
CA ARG A 103 -4.25 3.18 -1.49
C ARG A 103 -4.80 4.29 -0.60
N GLY A 104 -5.04 3.99 0.67
CA GLY A 104 -5.49 4.98 1.65
C GLY A 104 -4.43 6.04 1.96
N TRP A 105 -3.17 5.64 2.11
CA TRP A 105 -2.05 6.57 2.27
C TRP A 105 -1.94 7.51 1.06
N LEU A 106 -1.99 6.97 -0.16
CA LEU A 106 -1.97 7.76 -1.40
C LEU A 106 -3.16 8.71 -1.48
N ALA A 107 -4.37 8.25 -1.17
CA ALA A 107 -5.56 9.09 -1.17
C ALA A 107 -5.41 10.29 -0.22
N GLN A 108 -4.89 10.05 0.99
CA GLN A 108 -4.66 11.12 1.94
C GLN A 108 -3.55 12.07 1.49
N ASN A 109 -2.45 11.55 0.95
CA ASN A 109 -1.30 12.36 0.51
C ASN A 109 -1.63 13.27 -0.69
N TYR A 110 -2.49 12.81 -1.59
CA TYR A 110 -2.87 13.54 -2.81
C TYR A 110 -4.26 14.21 -2.75
N ASP A 111 -4.90 14.20 -1.57
CA ASP A 111 -6.25 14.73 -1.31
C ASP A 111 -7.30 14.16 -2.29
N LEU A 112 -7.32 12.84 -2.43
CA LEU A 112 -8.20 12.11 -3.33
C LEU A 112 -9.41 11.56 -2.59
N LYS A 113 -10.58 11.73 -3.21
CA LYS A 113 -11.81 11.05 -2.78
C LYS A 113 -11.93 9.74 -3.54
N LEU A 114 -11.43 8.67 -2.93
CA LEU A 114 -11.53 7.33 -3.48
C LEU A 114 -12.71 6.60 -2.85
N GLU A 115 -13.45 5.85 -3.67
CA GLU A 115 -14.49 4.95 -3.15
C GLU A 115 -13.85 3.92 -2.20
N PRO A 116 -14.49 3.59 -1.06
CA PRO A 116 -14.02 2.54 -0.18
C PRO A 116 -13.97 1.19 -0.91
N VAL A 117 -12.95 0.38 -0.60
CA VAL A 117 -12.90 -1.01 -1.05
C VAL A 117 -14.01 -1.80 -0.33
N GLY A 118 -14.80 -2.57 -1.09
CA GLY A 118 -15.79 -3.47 -0.53
C GLY A 118 -15.12 -4.58 0.28
N VAL A 119 -15.54 -4.77 1.53
CA VAL A 119 -14.98 -5.81 2.41
C VAL A 119 -16.07 -6.55 3.16
N GLU A 120 -16.10 -7.86 2.97
CA GLU A 120 -17.04 -8.77 3.61
C GLU A 120 -16.32 -9.89 4.34
N TYR A 121 -16.87 -10.35 5.46
CA TYR A 121 -16.33 -11.50 6.17
C TYR A 121 -16.99 -12.79 5.68
N SER A 122 -16.21 -13.65 5.04
CA SER A 122 -16.65 -15.00 4.67
C SER A 122 -16.54 -15.92 5.87
N LYS A 123 -17.69 -16.42 6.36
CA LYS A 123 -17.73 -17.43 7.43
C LYS A 123 -17.20 -18.79 6.97
N GLU A 124 -17.37 -19.10 5.68
CA GLU A 124 -16.92 -20.35 5.08
C GLU A 124 -15.39 -20.40 5.03
N GLU A 125 -14.78 -19.35 4.50
CA GLU A 125 -13.32 -19.25 4.39
C GLU A 125 -12.65 -18.71 5.67
N LYS A 126 -13.45 -18.27 6.64
CA LYS A 126 -13.03 -17.64 7.92
C LYS A 126 -12.08 -16.45 7.74
N ARG A 127 -12.24 -15.70 6.66
CA ARG A 127 -11.39 -14.56 6.27
C ARG A 127 -12.21 -13.40 5.71
N PHE A 128 -11.59 -12.23 5.64
CA PHE A 128 -12.15 -11.13 4.85
C PHE A 128 -11.90 -11.36 3.36
N ILE A 129 -12.92 -11.05 2.57
CA ILE A 129 -12.92 -11.00 1.11
C ILE A 129 -12.95 -9.53 0.72
N PHE A 130 -11.99 -9.12 -0.10
CA PHE A 130 -11.81 -7.75 -0.56
C PHE A 130 -12.17 -7.68 -2.05
N ASP A 131 -12.99 -6.71 -2.41
CA ASP A 131 -13.35 -6.44 -3.80
C ASP A 131 -12.28 -5.51 -4.43
N ILE A 132 -11.16 -6.11 -4.86
CA ILE A 132 -9.97 -5.41 -5.38
C ILE A 132 -9.52 -5.88 -6.76
#